data_AF-A0A2M8Q1D6-F1
#
_entry.id   AF-A0A2M8Q1D6-F1
#
_cell.length_a   1.000
_cell.length_b   1.000
_cell.length_c   1.000
_cell.angle_alpha   90.00
_cell.angle_beta   90.00
_cell.angle_gamma   90.00
#
_symmetry.space_group_name_H-M   'P 1'
#
loop_
_entity.id
_entity.type
_entity.pdbx_description
1 polymer ?
#
loop_
_entity_poly.entity_id
_entity_poly.type
_entity_poly.pdbx_seq_one_letter_code
_entity_poly.pdbx_strand_id
1 'polypeptide(L)'
;MFVLQHEVMEEGIMSTVVWYEENRVLFVQHEGVLTHEKVTHWNAIAADLMDAVPPSVRKVHIILDATKVTAVDLNLKTVLADPVVQRLVQHPKYGWGIYVGNKRNPLYMFFASVIGQKFNEDIKFFDTELEAVEFLRTQDLDLEHLQVKHYVY
;
A
#
# COMPACT_ATOMS: atom_id res chain seq x y z
N MET A 1 21.46 5.78 -3.89
CA MET A 1 20.52 6.90 -4.02
C MET A 1 19.81 6.74 -5.35
N PHE A 2 18.65 6.10 -5.33
CA PHE A 2 17.61 6.20 -6.35
C PHE A 2 16.30 6.01 -5.61
N VAL A 3 15.65 7.12 -5.26
CA VAL A 3 14.22 7.09 -4.93
C VAL A 3 13.55 7.45 -6.23
N LEU A 4 12.98 6.47 -6.92
CA LEU A 4 12.00 6.77 -7.97
C LEU A 4 10.75 7.26 -7.23
N GLN A 5 10.69 8.57 -6.98
CA GLN A 5 9.47 9.23 -6.55
C GLN A 5 8.63 9.44 -7.79
N HIS A 6 7.55 8.68 -7.92
CA HIS A 6 6.45 9.08 -8.78
C HIS A 6 5.56 10.01 -7.95
N GLU A 7 5.80 11.31 -8.06
CA GLU A 7 4.94 12.34 -7.50
C GLU A 7 4.00 12.81 -8.61
N VAL A 8 2.69 12.61 -8.43
CA VAL A 8 1.68 13.17 -9.33
C VAL A 8 0.94 14.25 -8.56
N MET A 9 1.15 15.49 -8.98
CA MET A 9 0.40 16.64 -8.50
C MET A 9 -0.78 16.90 -9.43
N GLU A 10 -1.95 16.38 -9.09
CA GLU A 10 -3.22 16.85 -9.64
C GLU A 10 -4.00 17.56 -8.52
N GLU A 11 -4.32 18.84 -8.75
CA GLU A 11 -5.22 19.66 -7.94
C GLU A 11 -5.06 19.54 -6.41
N GLY A 12 -3.84 19.79 -5.90
CA GLY A 12 -3.60 19.92 -4.46
C GLY A 12 -3.67 18.60 -3.67
N ILE A 13 -3.57 17.47 -4.37
CA ILE A 13 -3.55 16.14 -3.75
C ILE A 13 -2.25 15.43 -4.11
N MET A 14 -1.51 15.02 -3.09
CA MET A 14 -0.25 14.31 -3.21
C MET A 14 -0.47 12.82 -2.89
N SER A 15 0.02 11.95 -3.75
CA SER A 15 0.17 10.54 -3.43
C SER A 15 1.54 10.10 -3.92
N THR A 16 2.18 9.27 -3.11
CA THR A 16 3.59 8.92 -3.29
C THR A 16 3.75 7.43 -3.14
N VAL A 17 4.40 6.78 -4.10
CA VAL A 17 4.81 5.38 -4.03
C VAL A 17 6.33 5.33 -4.03
N VAL A 18 6.93 4.77 -2.98
CA VAL A 18 8.38 4.66 -2.82
C VAL A 18 8.78 3.32 -2.21
N TRP A 19 10.03 2.91 -2.42
CA TRP A 19 10.63 1.83 -1.66
C TRP A 19 10.89 2.27 -0.23
N TYR A 20 10.17 1.65 0.70
CA TYR A 20 10.42 1.74 2.11
C TYR A 20 11.60 0.86 2.53
N GLU A 21 11.70 -0.33 1.95
CA GLU A 21 12.90 -1.17 1.95
C GLU A 21 13.05 -1.70 0.53
N GLU A 22 14.22 -1.47 -0.07
CA GLU A 22 14.44 -1.73 -1.50
C GLU A 22 14.04 -3.16 -1.86
N ASN A 23 13.18 -3.31 -2.86
CA ASN A 23 12.63 -4.58 -3.32
C ASN A 23 11.84 -5.41 -2.28
N ARG A 24 11.59 -4.91 -1.07
CA ARG A 24 10.92 -5.68 0.01
C ARG A 24 9.69 -5.04 0.59
N VAL A 25 9.67 -3.72 0.72
CA VAL A 25 8.53 -3.00 1.28
C VAL A 25 8.28 -1.75 0.44
N LEU A 26 7.12 -1.68 -0.20
CA LEU A 26 6.61 -0.46 -0.81
C LEU A 26 5.86 0.36 0.25
N PHE A 27 6.05 1.66 0.24
CA PHE A 27 5.25 2.60 1.00
C PHE A 27 4.45 3.48 0.05
N VAL A 28 3.14 3.51 0.27
CA VAL A 28 2.17 4.28 -0.49
C VAL A 28 1.54 5.26 0.47
N GLN A 29 1.71 6.55 0.26
CA GLN A 29 1.00 7.56 1.04
C GLN A 29 -0.08 8.21 0.18
N HIS A 30 -1.25 8.41 0.77
CA HIS A 30 -2.33 9.18 0.18
C HIS A 30 -2.70 10.36 1.06
N GLU A 31 -2.85 11.52 0.43
CA GLU A 31 -3.38 12.73 1.05
C GLU A 31 -4.69 13.14 0.34
N GLY A 32 -5.61 13.78 1.05
CA GLY A 32 -6.83 14.34 0.44
C GLY A 32 -7.89 13.29 0.08
N VAL A 33 -8.53 13.41 -1.09
CA VAL A 33 -9.63 12.52 -1.52
C VAL A 33 -9.09 11.33 -2.30
N LEU A 34 -9.39 10.12 -1.80
CA LEU A 34 -9.03 8.85 -2.45
C LEU A 34 -10.11 8.44 -3.46
N THR A 35 -9.78 8.51 -4.76
CA THR A 35 -10.68 8.17 -5.88
C THR A 35 -10.26 6.87 -6.54
N HIS A 36 -11.14 6.28 -7.36
CA HIS A 36 -10.85 5.05 -8.09
C HIS A 36 -9.63 5.22 -9.00
N GLU A 37 -9.57 6.31 -9.77
CA GLU A 37 -8.48 6.60 -10.69
C GLU A 37 -7.13 6.66 -9.99
N LYS A 38 -7.07 7.25 -8.79
CA LYS A 38 -5.85 7.26 -7.96
C LYS A 38 -5.46 5.85 -7.55
N VAL A 39 -6.41 5.07 -7.03
CA VAL A 39 -6.16 3.67 -6.64
C VAL A 39 -5.63 2.87 -7.83
N THR A 40 -6.24 3.00 -9.02
CA THR A 40 -5.77 2.37 -10.26
C THR A 40 -4.35 2.81 -10.60
N HIS A 41 -4.08 4.11 -10.61
CA HIS A 41 -2.79 4.68 -10.98
C HIS A 41 -1.64 4.19 -10.07
N TRP A 42 -1.83 4.24 -8.74
CA TRP A 42 -0.81 3.84 -7.79
C TRP A 42 -0.60 2.33 -7.76
N ASN A 43 -1.66 1.55 -7.97
CA ASN A 43 -1.53 0.11 -8.09
C ASN A 43 -0.79 -0.30 -9.37
N ALA A 44 -0.92 0.46 -10.46
CA ALA A 44 -0.11 0.23 -11.66
C ALA A 44 1.37 0.43 -11.36
N ILE A 45 1.73 1.54 -10.69
CA ILE A 45 3.12 1.83 -10.31
C ILE A 45 3.66 0.76 -9.36
N ALA A 46 2.90 0.38 -8.34
CA ALA A 46 3.31 -0.68 -7.41
C ALA A 46 3.51 -2.02 -8.13
N ALA A 47 2.61 -2.40 -9.05
CA ALA A 47 2.73 -3.63 -9.83
C ALA A 47 3.97 -3.61 -10.74
N ASP A 48 4.22 -2.49 -11.43
CA ASP A 48 5.40 -2.34 -12.29
C ASP A 48 6.71 -2.38 -11.48
N LEU A 49 6.74 -1.79 -10.29
CA LEU A 49 7.86 -1.92 -9.36
C LEU A 49 8.06 -3.37 -8.90
N MET A 50 6.99 -4.11 -8.63
CA MET A 50 7.06 -5.53 -8.23
C MET A 50 7.51 -6.46 -9.35
N ASP A 51 7.19 -6.15 -10.60
CA ASP A 51 7.69 -6.87 -11.77
C ASP A 51 9.20 -6.70 -11.94
N ALA A 52 9.73 -5.51 -11.62
CA ALA A 52 11.16 -5.20 -11.70
C ALA A 52 11.99 -5.86 -10.58
N VAL A 53 11.36 -6.35 -9.50
CA VAL A 53 12.05 -7.00 -8.38
C VAL A 53 12.80 -8.26 -8.85
N PRO A 54 14.04 -8.54 -8.39
CA PRO A 54 14.75 -9.77 -8.75
C PRO A 54 13.97 -11.05 -8.40
N PRO A 55 14.07 -12.15 -9.20
CA PRO A 55 13.38 -13.41 -8.92
C PRO A 55 13.75 -14.07 -7.58
N SER A 56 14.92 -13.74 -7.02
CA SER A 56 15.39 -14.26 -5.73
C SER A 56 14.63 -13.68 -4.54
N VAL A 57 13.94 -12.55 -4.72
CA VAL A 57 13.14 -11.94 -3.66
C VAL A 57 11.77 -12.62 -3.58
N ARG A 58 11.46 -13.15 -2.39
CA ARG A 58 10.27 -13.97 -2.17
C ARG A 58 8.97 -13.15 -2.18
N LYS A 59 8.90 -12.11 -1.35
CA LYS A 59 7.70 -11.29 -1.13
C LYS A 59 8.05 -9.82 -1.00
N VAL A 60 7.13 -8.99 -1.49
CA VAL A 60 7.09 -7.54 -1.37
C VAL A 60 5.82 -7.19 -0.59
N HIS A 61 6.01 -6.49 0.52
CA HIS A 61 4.93 -5.98 1.35
C HIS A 61 4.58 -4.56 0.93
N ILE A 62 3.35 -4.14 1.21
CA ILE A 62 2.89 -2.78 0.93
C ILE A 62 2.37 -2.17 2.21
N ILE A 63 2.93 -1.03 2.62
CA ILE A 63 2.39 -0.17 3.67
C ILE A 63 1.67 0.98 2.99
N LEU A 64 0.37 1.10 3.21
CA LEU A 64 -0.47 2.18 2.72
C LEU A 64 -0.83 3.12 3.87
N ASP A 65 -0.24 4.30 3.87
CA ASP A 65 -0.54 5.37 4.81
C ASP A 65 -1.69 6.23 4.30
N ALA A 66 -2.84 6.09 4.97
CA ALA A 66 -4.06 6.84 4.76
C ALA A 66 -4.36 7.84 5.88
N THR A 67 -3.38 8.17 6.73
CA THR A 67 -3.56 9.11 7.86
C THR A 67 -3.97 10.51 7.41
N LYS A 68 -3.57 10.92 6.20
CA LYS A 68 -3.90 12.23 5.62
C LYS A 68 -5.06 12.20 4.60
N VAL A 69 -5.72 11.05 4.42
CA VAL A 69 -6.88 10.96 3.54
C VAL A 69 -8.10 11.57 4.24
N THR A 70 -8.73 12.54 3.61
CA THR A 70 -9.86 13.31 4.15
C THR A 70 -11.21 12.77 3.71
N ALA A 71 -11.28 12.11 2.55
CA ALA A 71 -12.50 11.46 2.05
C ALA A 71 -12.18 10.28 1.15
N VAL A 72 -13.13 9.36 1.02
CA VAL A 72 -13.04 8.19 0.14
C VAL A 72 -14.20 8.23 -0.84
N ASP A 73 -13.89 8.40 -2.12
CA ASP A 73 -14.84 8.34 -3.23
C ASP A 73 -14.54 7.09 -4.08
N LEU A 74 -14.81 5.93 -3.49
CA LEU A 74 -14.56 4.64 -4.09
C LEU A 74 -15.86 3.87 -4.25
N ASN A 75 -16.15 3.48 -5.48
CA ASN A 75 -17.10 2.42 -5.74
C ASN A 75 -16.40 1.07 -5.60
N LEU A 76 -16.71 0.32 -4.53
CA LEU A 76 -16.15 -1.01 -4.27
C LEU A 76 -16.24 -1.95 -5.47
N LYS A 77 -17.40 -1.99 -6.13
CA LYS A 77 -17.61 -2.90 -7.25
C LYS A 77 -16.64 -2.58 -8.38
N THR A 78 -16.41 -1.30 -8.64
CA THR A 78 -15.45 -0.84 -9.64
C THR A 78 -14.02 -1.20 -9.23
N VAL A 79 -13.59 -0.86 -8.01
CA VAL A 79 -12.23 -1.17 -7.51
C VAL A 79 -11.94 -2.67 -7.58
N LEU A 80 -12.88 -3.51 -7.14
CA LEU A 80 -12.69 -4.96 -7.13
C LEU A 80 -12.73 -5.58 -8.53
N ALA A 81 -13.31 -4.89 -9.51
CA ALA A 81 -13.36 -5.33 -10.91
C ALA A 81 -12.18 -4.78 -11.74
N ASP A 82 -11.42 -3.83 -11.18
CA ASP A 82 -10.28 -3.21 -11.86
C ASP A 82 -9.16 -4.25 -12.10
N PRO A 83 -8.74 -4.48 -13.35
CA PRO A 83 -7.67 -5.42 -13.67
C PRO A 83 -6.31 -5.01 -13.09
N VAL A 84 -6.06 -3.72 -12.86
CA VAL A 84 -4.80 -3.24 -12.27
C VAL A 84 -4.74 -3.58 -10.79
N VAL A 85 -5.84 -3.38 -10.07
CA VAL A 85 -5.96 -3.81 -8.66
C VAL A 85 -5.75 -5.31 -8.57
N GLN A 86 -6.41 -6.09 -9.44
CA GLN A 86 -6.26 -7.54 -9.48
C GLN A 86 -4.82 -7.98 -9.79
N ARG A 87 -4.16 -7.33 -10.76
CA ARG A 87 -2.75 -7.61 -11.09
C ARG A 87 -1.84 -7.42 -9.88
N LEU A 88 -2.03 -6.35 -9.11
CA LEU A 88 -1.23 -6.09 -7.93
C LEU A 88 -1.47 -7.13 -6.83
N VAL A 89 -2.73 -7.33 -6.44
CA VAL A 89 -3.04 -8.22 -5.30
C VAL A 89 -2.76 -9.69 -5.61
N GLN A 90 -2.93 -10.12 -6.87
CA GLN A 90 -2.62 -11.48 -7.30
C GLN A 90 -1.17 -11.65 -7.75
N HIS A 91 -0.33 -10.60 -7.61
CA HIS A 91 1.05 -10.67 -8.03
C HIS A 91 1.79 -11.78 -7.25
N PRO A 92 2.60 -12.65 -7.88
CA PRO A 92 3.22 -13.79 -7.19
C PRO A 92 4.12 -13.37 -6.02
N LYS A 93 4.72 -12.17 -6.10
CA LYS A 93 5.52 -11.56 -5.02
C LYS A 93 4.70 -10.76 -4.02
N TYR A 94 3.38 -10.64 -4.15
CA TYR A 94 2.56 -9.92 -3.18
C TYR A 94 2.61 -10.62 -1.82
N GLY A 95 3.05 -9.90 -0.79
CA GLY A 95 3.03 -10.31 0.61
C GLY A 95 1.93 -9.58 1.38
N TRP A 96 2.21 -9.22 2.63
CA TRP A 96 1.27 -8.42 3.44
C TRP A 96 0.91 -7.05 2.82
N GLY A 97 -0.38 -6.77 2.74
CA GLY A 97 -0.94 -5.44 2.56
C GLY A 97 -1.29 -4.81 3.91
N ILE A 98 -0.66 -3.71 4.26
CA ILE A 98 -0.81 -3.08 5.56
C ILE A 98 -1.36 -1.68 5.38
N TYR A 99 -2.45 -1.39 6.08
CA TYR A 99 -3.08 -0.08 6.08
C TYR A 99 -2.77 0.63 7.40
N VAL A 100 -2.19 1.82 7.30
CA VAL A 100 -1.90 2.72 8.41
C VAL A 100 -2.87 3.88 8.34
N GLY A 101 -3.63 4.11 9.41
CA GLY A 101 -4.60 5.18 9.43
C GLY A 101 -5.57 5.04 10.58
N ASN A 102 -6.50 5.99 10.70
CA ASN A 102 -7.46 5.99 11.78
C ASN A 102 -8.42 4.78 11.67
N LYS A 103 -8.19 3.72 12.46
CA LYS A 103 -9.06 2.53 12.51
C LYS A 103 -10.52 2.85 12.85
N ARG A 104 -10.78 4.03 13.42
CA ARG A 104 -12.14 4.48 13.75
C ARG A 104 -12.94 4.92 12.54
N ASN A 105 -12.35 5.06 11.36
CA ASN A 105 -13.10 5.31 10.14
C ASN A 105 -13.75 4.00 9.66
N PRO A 106 -15.09 3.85 9.79
CA PRO A 106 -15.76 2.58 9.48
C PRO A 106 -15.66 2.19 8.01
N LEU A 107 -15.47 3.17 7.11
CA LEU A 107 -15.32 2.90 5.69
C LEU A 107 -14.05 2.10 5.43
N TYR A 108 -12.90 2.46 6.02
CA TYR A 108 -11.66 1.70 5.82
C TYR A 108 -11.77 0.27 6.32
N MET A 109 -12.33 0.08 7.51
CA MET A 109 -12.55 -1.26 8.07
C MET A 109 -13.49 -2.11 7.20
N PHE A 110 -14.45 -1.46 6.52
CA PHE A 110 -15.29 -2.15 5.56
C PHE A 110 -14.53 -2.52 4.28
N PHE A 111 -13.85 -1.58 3.63
CA PHE A 111 -13.02 -1.84 2.44
C PHE A 111 -12.00 -2.96 2.69
N ALA A 112 -11.30 -2.88 3.81
CA ALA A 112 -10.41 -3.91 4.35
C ALA A 112 -11.01 -5.31 4.31
N SER A 113 -12.17 -5.45 4.96
CA SER A 113 -12.83 -6.73 5.17
C SER A 113 -13.25 -7.34 3.84
N VAL A 114 -13.69 -6.51 2.90
CA VAL A 114 -14.14 -6.96 1.57
C VAL A 114 -12.95 -7.36 0.70
N ILE A 115 -11.88 -6.56 0.68
CA ILE A 115 -10.66 -6.87 -0.09
C ILE A 115 -10.01 -8.15 0.47
N GLY A 116 -9.85 -8.26 1.79
CA GLY A 116 -9.29 -9.44 2.44
C GLY A 116 -10.09 -10.71 2.16
N GLN A 117 -11.43 -10.63 2.21
CA GLN A 117 -12.30 -11.77 1.86
C GLN A 117 -12.23 -12.14 0.38
N LYS A 118 -12.26 -11.15 -0.52
CA LYS A 118 -12.32 -11.42 -1.97
C LYS A 118 -11.04 -12.08 -2.47
N PHE A 119 -9.89 -11.61 -2.01
CA PHE A 119 -8.61 -12.07 -2.53
C PHE A 119 -7.93 -13.11 -1.61
N ASN A 120 -8.52 -13.41 -0.45
CA ASN A 120 -7.92 -14.27 0.58
C ASN A 120 -6.50 -13.80 0.94
N GLU A 121 -6.33 -12.48 1.00
CA GLU A 121 -5.03 -11.85 1.15
C GLU A 121 -4.72 -11.51 2.60
N ASP A 122 -3.43 -11.50 2.86
CA ASP A 122 -2.78 -11.14 4.10
C ASP A 122 -2.87 -9.62 4.30
N ILE A 123 -4.01 -9.14 4.78
CA ILE A 123 -4.25 -7.70 5.05
C ILE A 123 -4.31 -7.40 6.55
N LYS A 124 -3.64 -6.32 6.99
CA LYS A 124 -3.66 -5.82 8.37
C LYS A 124 -3.87 -4.32 8.46
N PHE A 125 -4.37 -3.89 9.62
CA PHE A 125 -4.66 -2.49 9.93
C PHE A 125 -3.95 -2.08 11.22
N PHE A 126 -3.28 -0.94 11.17
CA PHE A 126 -2.57 -0.34 12.29
C PHE A 126 -2.90 1.14 12.41
N ASP A 127 -2.87 1.67 13.63
CA ASP A 127 -3.13 3.09 13.84
C ASP A 127 -1.88 3.93 13.54
N THR A 128 -0.71 3.30 13.59
CA THR A 128 0.59 3.96 13.38
C THR A 128 1.49 3.15 12.46
N GLU A 129 2.42 3.85 11.80
CA GLU A 129 3.47 3.22 10.99
C GLU A 129 4.39 2.33 11.83
N LEU A 130 4.67 2.72 13.08
CA LEU A 130 5.48 1.93 14.00
C LEU A 130 4.89 0.52 14.21
N GLU A 131 3.59 0.45 14.51
CA GLU A 131 2.89 -0.83 14.67
C GLU A 131 2.96 -1.69 13.39
N ALA A 132 2.82 -1.06 12.22
CA ALA A 132 2.91 -1.75 10.93
C ALA A 132 4.30 -2.34 10.68
N VAL A 133 5.36 -1.58 10.97
CA VAL A 133 6.75 -2.02 10.84
C VAL A 133 7.07 -3.12 11.83
N GLU A 134 6.65 -2.98 13.09
CA GLU A 134 6.82 -4.02 14.12
C GLU A 134 6.13 -5.31 13.71
N PHE A 135 4.92 -5.23 13.16
CA PHE A 135 4.24 -6.41 12.63
C PHE A 135 5.04 -7.09 11.51
N LEU A 136 5.52 -6.34 10.50
CA LEU A 136 6.29 -6.92 9.41
C LEU A 136 7.55 -7.65 9.89
N ARG A 137 8.27 -7.09 10.87
CA ARG A 137 9.44 -7.73 11.49
C ARG A 137 9.10 -9.11 12.09
N THR A 138 7.88 -9.28 12.60
CA THR A 138 7.45 -10.58 13.16
C THR A 138 7.01 -11.59 12.10
N GLN A 139 6.60 -11.15 10.91
CA GLN A 139 6.08 -12.01 9.85
C GLN A 139 7.13 -12.38 8.81
N ASP A 140 8.13 -11.52 8.59
CA ASP A 140 9.22 -11.76 7.66
C ASP A 140 10.57 -11.51 8.36
N LEU A 141 11.30 -12.60 8.62
CA LEU A 141 12.57 -12.58 9.35
C LEU A 141 13.66 -11.80 8.61
N ASP A 142 13.56 -11.66 7.27
CA ASP A 142 14.51 -10.84 6.51
C ASP A 142 14.26 -9.33 6.71
N LEU A 143 13.22 -8.95 7.44
CA LEU A 143 12.88 -7.56 7.75
C LEU A 143 13.19 -7.18 9.20
N GLU A 144 13.90 -8.01 9.97
CA GLU A 144 14.21 -7.72 11.38
C GLU A 144 14.92 -6.36 11.59
N HIS A 145 15.68 -5.89 10.59
CA HIS A 145 16.41 -4.61 10.61
C HIS A 145 15.57 -3.40 10.19
N LEU A 146 14.37 -3.61 9.64
CA LEU A 146 13.51 -2.57 9.04
C LEU A 146 13.20 -1.46 10.03
N GLN A 147 13.69 -0.22 9.85
CA GLN A 147 13.42 0.89 10.78
C GLN A 147 12.19 1.72 10.39
N VAL A 148 11.58 2.43 11.35
CA VAL A 148 10.57 3.47 11.07
C VAL A 148 11.24 4.63 10.33
N LYS A 149 10.65 5.12 9.24
CA LYS A 149 11.21 6.19 8.41
C LYS A 149 10.28 7.40 8.47
N HIS A 150 10.79 8.51 9.02
CA HIS A 150 10.08 9.77 8.97
C HIS A 150 10.23 10.38 7.57
N TYR A 151 9.28 10.12 6.70
CA TYR A 151 9.21 10.86 5.45
C TYR A 151 8.60 12.24 5.71
N VAL A 152 9.39 13.27 5.42
CA VAL A 152 8.93 14.65 5.36
C VAL A 152 8.67 14.92 3.89
N TYR A 153 7.41 14.79 3.47
CA TYR A 153 6.92 15.22 2.17
C TYR A 153 6.23 16.56 2.32
#